data_AF-A0A2R6MXT5-F1
#
_entry.id   AF-A0A2R6MXT5-F1
#
_cell.length_a   1.000
_cell.length_b   1.000
_cell.length_c   1.000
_cell.angle_alpha   90.00
_cell.angle_beta   90.00
_cell.angle_gamma   90.00
#
_symmetry.space_group_name_H-M   'P 1'
#
loop_
_entity.id
_entity.type
_entity.pdbx_description
1 polymer ?
#
loop_
_entity_poly.entity_id
_entity_poly.type
_entity_poly.pdbx_seq_one_letter_code
_entity_poly.pdbx_strand_id
1 'polypeptide(L)'
;MNEPKPVADWPDRPLTEAEAADLLGEEVRAVHLMDHDGAVRKGVDADDDDVIELVLETEEAYRMYSYAASPDEGDASWQDYGRESKSGEAGETMRRTLESYRVLAGDPEGE
;
A
#
# COMPACT_ATOMS: atom_id res chain seq x y z
N MET A 1 -4.31 -2.82 17.45
CA MET A 1 -4.36 -2.84 15.97
C MET A 1 -5.82 -2.95 15.59
N ASN A 2 -6.31 -2.10 14.69
CA ASN A 2 -7.64 -2.33 14.09
C ASN A 2 -7.55 -3.57 13.21
N GLU A 3 -8.61 -4.36 13.16
CA GLU A 3 -8.73 -5.42 12.16
C GLU A 3 -8.74 -4.78 10.76
N PRO A 4 -7.98 -5.34 9.79
CA PRO A 4 -7.98 -4.84 8.44
C PRO A 4 -9.40 -4.94 7.86
N LYS A 5 -9.76 -3.97 7.02
CA LYS A 5 -11.10 -3.89 6.42
C LYS A 5 -11.02 -4.04 4.91
N PRO A 6 -11.97 -4.73 4.26
CA PRO A 6 -11.99 -4.83 2.81
C PRO A 6 -12.23 -3.45 2.18
N VAL A 7 -11.49 -3.18 1.11
CA VAL A 7 -11.62 -1.95 0.33
C VAL A 7 -12.65 -2.16 -0.78
N ALA A 8 -13.85 -1.61 -0.59
CA ALA A 8 -14.99 -1.87 -1.48
C ALA A 8 -14.87 -1.23 -2.89
N ASP A 9 -14.09 -0.15 -3.03
CA ASP A 9 -13.97 0.62 -4.27
C ASP A 9 -12.75 0.23 -5.13
N TRP A 10 -12.02 -0.82 -4.73
CA TRP A 10 -10.82 -1.28 -5.42
C TRP A 10 -11.10 -2.54 -6.23
N PRO A 11 -10.33 -2.81 -7.31
CA PRO A 11 -10.54 -3.99 -8.12
C PRO A 11 -10.26 -5.27 -7.32
N ASP A 12 -10.99 -6.34 -7.62
CA ASP A 12 -10.75 -7.70 -7.06
C ASP A 12 -9.48 -8.38 -7.61
N ARG A 13 -8.45 -7.59 -7.93
CA ARG A 13 -7.14 -8.04 -8.42
C ARG A 13 -6.04 -7.10 -7.94
N PRO A 14 -4.76 -7.52 -8.01
CA PRO A 14 -3.65 -6.59 -7.83
C PRO A 14 -3.77 -5.39 -8.78
N LEU A 15 -3.29 -4.24 -8.31
CA LEU A 15 -3.22 -3.04 -9.13
C LEU A 15 -2.01 -3.14 -10.04
N THR A 16 -2.15 -2.63 -11.26
CA THR A 16 -0.98 -2.36 -12.08
C THR A 16 -0.23 -1.14 -11.54
N GLU A 17 1.07 -1.03 -11.83
CA GLU A 17 1.86 0.18 -11.53
C GLU A 17 1.17 1.47 -12.03
N ALA A 18 0.52 1.42 -13.19
CA ALA A 18 -0.21 2.57 -13.74
C ALA A 18 -1.44 2.94 -12.90
N GLU A 19 -2.22 1.95 -12.45
CA GLU A 19 -3.40 2.20 -11.61
C GLU A 19 -3.00 2.68 -10.21
N ALA A 20 -1.93 2.11 -9.64
CA ALA A 20 -1.40 2.57 -8.36
C ALA A 20 -0.85 4.00 -8.47
N ALA A 21 -0.23 4.38 -9.60
CA ALA A 21 0.20 5.75 -9.84
C ALA A 21 -0.97 6.74 -9.99
N ASP A 22 -2.12 6.29 -10.51
CA ASP A 22 -3.34 7.11 -10.62
C ASP A 22 -3.97 7.45 -9.25
N LEU A 23 -3.59 6.73 -8.18
CA LEU A 23 -3.96 7.09 -6.81
C LEU A 23 -3.29 8.39 -6.33
N LEU A 24 -2.25 8.86 -7.03
CA LEU A 24 -1.66 10.17 -6.78
C LEU A 24 -2.69 11.26 -7.11
N GLY A 25 -2.90 12.20 -6.18
CA GLY A 25 -3.96 13.20 -6.33
C GLY A 25 -3.78 14.40 -5.40
N GLU A 26 -4.83 15.18 -5.20
CA GLU A 26 -4.75 16.39 -4.36
C GLU A 26 -4.42 16.07 -2.89
N GLU A 27 -4.81 14.90 -2.39
CA GLU A 27 -4.56 14.48 -1.00
C GLU A 27 -3.35 13.54 -0.87
N VAL A 28 -3.01 12.79 -1.92
CA VAL A 28 -1.94 11.80 -1.93
C VAL A 28 -0.71 12.41 -2.62
N ARG A 29 0.37 12.54 -1.87
CA ARG A 29 1.63 13.14 -2.33
C ARG A 29 2.62 12.14 -2.92
N ALA A 30 2.61 10.92 -2.42
CA ALA A 30 3.45 9.85 -2.92
C ALA A 30 2.80 8.48 -2.76
N VAL A 31 3.13 7.58 -3.68
CA VAL A 31 2.71 6.18 -3.67
C VAL A 31 3.96 5.33 -3.50
N HIS A 32 4.05 4.65 -2.36
CA HIS A 32 5.17 3.78 -2.01
C HIS A 32 4.77 2.32 -2.17
N LEU A 33 5.64 1.52 -2.77
CA LEU A 33 5.44 0.09 -2.98
C LEU A 33 6.45 -0.70 -2.19
N MET A 34 5.98 -1.74 -1.51
CA MET A 34 6.88 -2.75 -0.99
C MET A 34 7.26 -3.70 -2.12
N ASP A 35 8.55 -3.77 -2.43
CA ASP A 35 9.07 -4.79 -3.34
C ASP A 35 9.09 -6.13 -2.61
N HIS A 36 8.02 -6.92 -2.79
CA HIS A 36 7.92 -8.24 -2.21
C HIS A 36 8.66 -9.27 -3.07
N ASP A 37 9.51 -10.09 -2.47
CA ASP A 37 10.03 -11.29 -3.13
C ASP A 37 8.86 -12.20 -3.56
N GLY A 38 9.03 -12.93 -4.68
CA GLY A 38 7.96 -13.74 -5.29
C GLY A 38 7.33 -14.81 -4.39
N ALA A 39 7.88 -15.08 -3.19
CA ALA A 39 7.26 -15.95 -2.19
C ALA A 39 5.97 -15.37 -1.58
N VAL A 40 5.87 -14.05 -1.40
CA VAL A 40 4.66 -13.38 -0.89
C VAL A 40 3.58 -13.35 -1.98
N ARG A 41 4.00 -13.15 -3.24
CA ARG A 41 3.12 -13.18 -4.42
C ARG A 41 2.47 -14.54 -4.67
N LYS A 42 3.11 -15.66 -4.30
CA LYS A 42 2.55 -17.02 -4.50
C LYS A 42 1.20 -17.30 -3.83
N GLY A 43 0.76 -16.45 -2.90
CA GLY A 43 -0.55 -16.56 -2.26
C GLY A 43 -1.69 -15.94 -3.06
N VAL A 44 -1.39 -15.18 -4.11
CA VAL A 44 -2.35 -14.43 -4.94
C VAL A 44 -2.02 -14.62 -6.42
N ASP A 45 -3.01 -14.52 -7.30
CA ASP A 45 -2.78 -14.55 -8.76
C ASP A 45 -2.26 -13.17 -9.19
N ALA A 46 -0.94 -12.98 -9.07
CA ALA A 46 -0.26 -11.71 -9.35
C ALA A 46 1.00 -11.95 -10.18
N ASP A 47 1.20 -11.12 -11.20
CA ASP A 47 2.42 -11.03 -11.99
C ASP A 47 3.57 -10.36 -11.20
N ASP A 48 4.81 -10.43 -11.70
CA ASP A 48 5.98 -9.80 -11.06
C ASP A 48 5.85 -8.27 -10.95
N ASP A 49 5.18 -7.63 -11.91
CA ASP A 49 4.95 -6.18 -11.95
C ASP A 49 3.65 -5.75 -11.24
N ASP A 50 2.89 -6.69 -10.68
CA ASP A 50 1.66 -6.39 -9.96
C ASP A 50 1.96 -5.81 -8.57
N VAL A 51 1.16 -4.82 -8.20
CA VAL A 51 1.19 -4.14 -6.90
C VAL A 51 0.24 -4.83 -5.94
N ILE A 52 0.81 -5.47 -4.92
CA ILE A 52 0.09 -6.20 -3.86
C ILE A 52 0.24 -5.58 -2.46
N GLU A 53 1.14 -4.61 -2.31
CA GLU A 53 1.25 -3.81 -1.09
C GLU A 53 1.65 -2.39 -1.46
N LEU A 54 0.91 -1.43 -0.95
CA LEU A 54 1.20 -0.03 -1.19
C LEU A 54 0.85 0.83 0.03
N VAL A 55 1.60 1.92 0.16
CA VAL A 55 1.39 2.94 1.16
C VAL A 55 1.16 4.27 0.45
N LEU A 56 -0.01 4.85 0.68
CA LEU A 56 -0.33 6.19 0.21
C LEU A 56 0.13 7.20 1.26
N GLU A 57 1.07 8.04 0.89
CA GLU A 57 1.53 9.15 1.71
C GLU A 57 0.65 10.37 1.47
N THR A 58 0.03 10.89 2.53
CA THR A 58 -0.68 12.17 2.52
C THR A 58 0.10 13.22 3.31
N GLU A 59 -0.41 14.44 3.39
CA GLU A 59 0.17 15.48 4.25
C GLU A 59 0.30 15.09 5.72
N GLU A 60 -0.67 14.34 6.23
CA GLU A 60 -0.82 14.13 7.68
C GLU A 60 -0.57 12.69 8.11
N ALA A 61 -0.60 11.73 7.17
CA ALA A 61 -0.62 10.31 7.48
C ALA A 61 -0.09 9.42 6.34
N TYR A 62 0.15 8.17 6.67
CA TYR A 62 0.39 7.07 5.75
C TYR A 62 -0.82 6.12 5.78
N ARG A 63 -1.44 5.84 4.63
CA ARG A 63 -2.54 4.87 4.51
C ARG A 63 -1.99 3.59 3.91
N MET A 64 -2.23 2.45 4.55
CA MET A 64 -1.60 1.18 4.23
C MET A 64 -2.62 0.21 3.64
N TYR A 65 -2.28 -0.35 2.47
CA TYR A 65 -3.12 -1.29 1.74
C TYR A 65 -2.33 -2.52 1.33
N SER A 66 -2.94 -3.69 1.43
CA SER A 66 -2.36 -4.92 0.88
C SER A 66 -3.43 -5.80 0.24
N TYR A 67 -3.10 -6.39 -0.88
CA TYR A 67 -3.88 -7.41 -1.57
C TYR A 67 -3.40 -8.78 -1.13
N ALA A 68 -4.23 -9.50 -0.39
CA ALA A 68 -3.88 -10.80 0.15
C ALA A 68 -5.10 -11.70 0.23
N ALA A 69 -4.86 -13.01 0.19
CA ALA A 69 -5.89 -14.01 0.47
C ALA A 69 -6.42 -13.83 1.90
N SER A 70 -7.70 -13.48 2.03
CA SER A 70 -8.35 -13.42 3.34
C SER A 70 -8.72 -14.84 3.77
N PRO A 71 -8.29 -15.30 4.96
CA PRO A 71 -8.55 -16.67 5.41
C PRO A 71 -10.06 -16.96 5.56
N ASP A 72 -10.88 -15.93 5.76
CA ASP A 72 -12.33 -16.03 5.94
C ASP A 72 -13.14 -15.92 4.64
N GLU A 73 -12.63 -15.25 3.61
CA GLU A 73 -13.39 -14.99 2.36
C GLU A 73 -13.00 -15.92 1.20
N GLY A 74 -11.88 -16.64 1.30
CA GLY A 74 -11.46 -17.66 0.33
C GLY A 74 -10.78 -17.10 -0.92
N ASP A 75 -11.13 -15.88 -1.32
CA ASP A 75 -10.51 -15.13 -2.41
C ASP A 75 -9.60 -14.01 -1.89
N ALA A 76 -8.67 -13.56 -2.74
CA ALA A 76 -7.79 -12.44 -2.41
C ALA A 76 -8.51 -11.10 -2.63
N SER A 77 -8.34 -10.20 -1.68
CA SER A 77 -8.99 -8.89 -1.69
C SER A 77 -8.08 -7.82 -1.10
N TRP A 78 -8.37 -6.56 -1.44
CA TRP A 78 -7.66 -5.42 -0.88
C TRP A 78 -8.11 -5.15 0.54
N GLN A 79 -7.12 -5.03 1.42
CA GLN A 79 -7.27 -4.82 2.85
C GLN A 79 -6.69 -3.46 3.25
N ASP A 80 -7.53 -2.60 3.84
CA ASP A 80 -7.15 -1.34 4.49
C ASP A 80 -6.68 -1.64 5.91
N TYR A 81 -5.40 -1.39 6.19
CA TYR A 81 -4.79 -1.54 7.51
C TYR A 81 -4.91 -0.26 8.36
N GLY A 82 -5.68 0.71 7.88
CA GLY A 82 -5.87 2.01 8.48
C GLY A 82 -4.79 3.02 8.11
N ARG A 83 -4.76 4.09 8.90
CA ARG A 83 -3.86 5.23 8.72
C ARG A 83 -2.94 5.37 9.92
N GLU A 84 -1.66 5.61 9.65
CA GLU A 84 -0.66 5.94 10.65
C GLU A 84 -0.35 7.44 10.57
N SER A 85 -0.40 8.15 11.70
CA SER A 85 -0.10 9.58 11.68
C SER A 85 1.40 9.80 11.45
N LYS A 86 1.74 10.83 10.65
CA LYS A 86 3.13 11.29 10.51
C LYS A 86 3.70 11.88 11.81
N SER A 87 2.85 12.25 12.76
CA SER A 87 3.26 12.83 14.04
C SER A 87 3.63 11.75 15.07
N GLY A 88 4.70 12.00 15.81
CA GLY A 88 5.16 11.12 16.89
C GLY A 88 6.00 9.94 16.41
N GLU A 89 6.41 9.10 17.35
CA GLU A 89 7.41 8.04 17.13
C GLU A 89 6.96 6.98 16.10
N ALA A 90 5.66 6.70 16.02
CA ALA A 90 5.11 5.75 15.04
C ALA A 90 5.29 6.28 13.60
N GLY A 91 5.03 7.58 13.38
CA GLY A 91 5.22 8.23 12.09
C GLY A 91 6.68 8.28 11.64
N GLU A 92 7.60 8.54 12.57
CA GLU A 92 9.05 8.51 12.32
C GLU A 92 9.53 7.09 11.96
N THR A 93 8.99 6.08 12.63
CA THR A 93 9.29 4.68 12.35
C THR A 93 8.79 4.31 10.95
N MET A 94 7.56 4.68 10.62
CA MET A 94 6.97 4.41 9.29
C MET A 94 7.78 5.10 8.19
N ARG A 95 8.18 6.36 8.38
CA ARG A 95 9.03 7.09 7.43
C ARG A 95 10.32 6.31 7.13
N ARG A 96 10.98 5.77 8.16
CA ARG A 96 12.19 4.96 7.98
C ARG A 96 11.93 3.65 7.25
N THR A 97 10.80 3.01 7.52
CA THR A 97 10.39 1.80 6.79
C THR A 97 10.20 2.11 5.30
N LEU A 98 9.58 3.24 4.97
CA LEU A 98 9.38 3.67 3.58
C LEU A 98 10.67 4.01 2.84
N GLU A 99 11.79 4.29 3.52
CA GLU A 99 13.11 4.45 2.85
C GLU A 99 13.57 3.17 2.13
N SER A 100 13.04 2.00 2.53
CA SER A 100 13.30 0.73 1.85
C SER A 100 12.27 0.40 0.75
N TYR A 101 11.22 1.22 0.63
CA TYR A 101 10.14 1.02 -0.33
C TYR A 101 10.50 1.75 -1.62
N ARG A 102 9.98 1.25 -2.75
CA ARG A 102 10.12 1.92 -4.03
C ARG A 102 9.05 2.99 -4.13
N VAL A 103 9.44 4.23 -4.46
CA VAL A 103 8.49 5.27 -4.85
C VAL A 103 8.03 5.01 -6.27
N LEU A 104 6.74 4.81 -6.46
CA LEU A 104 6.13 4.61 -7.77
C LEU A 104 5.76 5.92 -8.44
N ALA A 105 5.14 6.83 -7.67
CA ALA A 105 4.64 8.10 -8.15
C ALA A 105 4.68 9.16 -7.04
N GLY A 106 4.78 10.43 -7.45
CA GLY A 106 4.77 11.57 -6.55
C GLY A 106 6.14 11.96 -6.00
N ASP A 107 6.13 12.87 -5.05
CA ASP A 107 7.31 13.42 -4.37
C ASP A 107 7.16 13.18 -2.87
N PRO A 108 7.82 12.16 -2.29
CA PRO A 108 7.78 11.94 -0.86
C PRO A 108 8.48 13.10 -0.16
N GLU A 109 8.01 13.51 1.02
CA GLU A 109 8.63 14.66 1.71
C GLU A 109 10.06 14.31 2.19
N GLY A 110 11.08 14.53 1.33
CA GLY A 110 12.42 14.03 1.61
C GLY A 110 13.52 14.15 0.55
N GLU A 111 13.38 14.92 -0.55
CA GLU A 111 14.52 15.41 -1.37
C GLU A 111 14.40 16.91 -1.71
#